data_AF-A0A4S2F128-F1
#
_entry.id   AF-A0A4S2F128-F1
#
_cell.length_a   1.000
_cell.length_b   1.000
_cell.length_c   1.000
_cell.angle_alpha   90.00
_cell.angle_beta   90.00
_cell.angle_gamma   90.00
#
_symmetry.space_group_name_H-M   'P 1'
#
loop_
_entity.id
_entity.type
_entity.pdbx_description
1 polymer ?
#
loop_
_entity_poly.entity_id
_entity_poly.type
_entity_poly.pdbx_seq_one_letter_code
_entity_poly.pdbx_strand_id
1 'polypeptide(L)'
;MSTLPRDYIEDDLAKSHENQQREAIPASRQTPPPADAYSIYVLFNLEAADGEGHAILALGPEGGPLETYSFYRHGKALEAPALMACLEHPETFAQIQEDSGWIIHGQPGNEWNEHVNAALALWCDKKAYEPVAAFAKLKRTMPGTYNLVTYNCVNFVEEALAKGNIHLTMHNGKPLHTFIPKDAFRGAAGVHGAHPLGQWKYWFDLAPAPRNGLRTISDIPGHDQPLH
;
A
#
# COMPACT_ATOMS: atom_id res chain seq x y z
N MET A 1 -22.97 6.95 -6.87
CA MET A 1 -22.43 6.70 -5.52
C MET A 1 -22.39 8.04 -4.80
N SER A 2 -22.86 8.08 -3.57
CA SER A 2 -22.86 9.28 -2.73
C SER A 2 -21.42 9.51 -2.29
N THR A 3 -20.80 10.59 -2.76
CA THR A 3 -19.48 11.03 -2.25
C THR A 3 -19.61 11.26 -0.74
N LEU A 4 -18.77 10.61 0.05
CA LEU A 4 -18.76 10.85 1.50
C LEU A 4 -18.42 12.32 1.77
N PRO A 5 -19.04 12.98 2.77
CA PRO A 5 -18.67 14.33 3.15
C PRO A 5 -17.19 14.40 3.52
N ARG A 6 -16.51 15.48 3.13
CA ARG A 6 -15.07 15.67 3.40
C ARG A 6 -14.74 15.55 4.89
N ASP A 7 -15.57 16.12 5.76
CA ASP A 7 -15.44 16.05 7.21
C ASP A 7 -15.44 14.59 7.73
N TYR A 8 -16.19 13.69 7.07
CA TYR A 8 -16.19 12.27 7.41
C TYR A 8 -14.84 11.62 7.08
N ILE A 9 -14.24 11.96 5.94
CA ILE A 9 -12.93 11.44 5.53
C ILE A 9 -11.85 11.96 6.49
N GLU A 10 -11.89 13.25 6.83
CA GLU A 10 -10.93 13.89 7.74
C GLU A 10 -10.97 13.29 9.16
N ASP A 11 -12.16 13.14 9.75
CA ASP A 11 -12.33 12.49 11.06
C ASP A 11 -11.84 11.03 11.05
N ASP A 12 -12.03 10.34 9.92
CA ASP A 12 -11.63 8.95 9.79
C ASP A 12 -10.12 8.81 9.61
N LEU A 13 -9.46 9.70 8.86
CA LEU A 13 -8.01 9.76 8.80
C LEU A 13 -7.39 10.06 10.16
N ALA A 14 -7.98 10.98 10.94
CA ALA A 14 -7.53 11.28 12.29
C ALA A 14 -7.55 10.01 13.18
N LYS A 15 -8.62 9.22 13.13
CA LYS A 15 -8.70 7.93 13.85
C LYS A 15 -7.64 6.93 13.37
N SER A 16 -7.36 6.88 12.07
CA SER A 16 -6.31 6.02 11.53
C SER A 16 -4.92 6.42 12.04
N HIS A 17 -4.65 7.72 12.10
CA HIS A 17 -3.40 8.26 12.64
C HIS A 17 -3.29 7.97 14.16
N GLU A 18 -4.34 8.20 14.94
CA GLU A 18 -4.36 7.86 16.37
C GLU A 18 -4.09 6.37 16.63
N ASN A 19 -4.66 5.49 15.79
CA ASN A 19 -4.38 4.06 15.85
C ASN A 19 -2.92 3.76 15.55
N GLN A 20 -2.35 4.39 14.52
CA GLN A 20 -0.93 4.28 14.20
C GLN A 20 -0.06 4.72 15.38
N GLN A 21 -0.32 5.88 15.97
CA GLN A 21 0.47 6.42 17.08
C GLN A 21 0.47 5.50 18.30
N ARG A 22 -0.69 4.91 18.63
CA ARG A 22 -0.83 3.96 19.74
C ARG A 22 -0.05 2.66 19.50
N GLU A 23 0.07 2.23 18.25
CA GLU A 23 0.69 0.96 17.85
C GLU A 23 2.14 1.12 17.37
N ALA A 24 2.64 2.35 17.29
CA ALA A 24 4.01 2.66 16.89
C ALA A 24 5.02 2.01 17.84
N ILE A 25 6.01 1.33 17.28
CA ILE A 25 7.10 0.74 18.04
C ILE A 25 8.12 1.84 18.35
N PRO A 26 8.38 2.18 19.63
CA PRO A 26 9.38 3.20 19.97
C PRO A 26 10.77 2.77 19.53
N ALA A 27 11.62 3.71 19.11
CA ALA A 27 12.98 3.44 18.63
C ALA A 27 13.80 2.51 19.54
N SER A 28 13.67 2.65 20.86
CA SER A 28 14.36 1.79 21.85
C SER A 28 13.93 0.32 21.86
N ARG A 29 12.78 0.00 21.24
CA ARG A 29 12.21 -1.35 21.12
C ARG A 29 12.26 -1.88 19.69
N GLN A 30 12.80 -1.12 18.75
CA GLN A 30 12.94 -1.54 17.36
C GLN A 30 14.14 -2.49 17.22
N THR A 31 13.93 -3.60 16.52
CA THR A 31 15.01 -4.52 16.17
C THR A 31 15.51 -4.15 14.77
N PRO A 32 16.80 -3.80 14.60
CA PRO A 32 17.34 -3.52 13.29
C PRO A 32 17.37 -4.81 12.45
N PRO A 33 17.03 -4.72 11.15
CA PRO A 33 17.16 -5.85 10.24
C PRO A 33 18.63 -6.23 10.02
N PRO A 34 18.93 -7.49 9.69
CA PRO A 34 20.22 -7.90 9.15
C PRO A 34 20.55 -7.14 7.84
N ALA A 35 21.85 -6.96 7.55
CA ALA A 35 22.30 -6.21 6.37
C ALA A 35 21.93 -6.86 5.02
N ASP A 36 21.61 -8.16 5.01
CA ASP A 36 21.17 -8.93 3.85
C ASP A 36 19.66 -9.19 3.83
N ALA A 37 18.91 -8.51 4.69
CA ALA A 37 17.46 -8.58 4.73
C ALA A 37 16.81 -7.87 3.54
N TYR A 38 15.53 -8.18 3.35
CA TYR A 38 14.68 -7.54 2.35
C TYR A 38 13.53 -6.84 3.05
N SER A 39 13.14 -5.69 2.53
CA SER A 39 12.00 -4.93 3.01
C SER A 39 10.76 -5.23 2.19
N ILE A 40 9.64 -5.35 2.90
CA ILE A 40 8.30 -5.44 2.32
C ILE A 40 7.46 -4.35 2.97
N TYR A 41 6.88 -3.48 2.16
CA TYR A 41 5.92 -2.50 2.62
C TYR A 41 4.56 -2.76 2.02
N VAL A 42 3.51 -2.62 2.83
CA VAL A 42 2.14 -2.45 2.33
C VAL A 42 1.82 -0.98 2.49
N LEU A 43 1.88 -0.23 1.39
CA LEU A 43 1.54 1.19 1.36
C LEU A 43 0.03 1.34 1.16
N PHE A 44 -0.54 2.38 1.75
CA PHE A 44 -1.96 2.65 1.68
C PHE A 44 -2.20 4.10 1.27
N ASN A 45 -3.06 4.28 0.27
CA ASN A 45 -3.78 5.54 0.09
C ASN A 45 -5.14 5.38 0.75
N LEU A 46 -5.29 5.82 2.00
CA LEU A 46 -6.53 5.64 2.77
C LEU A 46 -7.68 6.55 2.30
N GLU A 47 -7.40 7.50 1.39
CA GLU A 47 -8.37 8.47 0.85
C GLU A 47 -8.91 8.05 -0.52
N ALA A 48 -8.23 7.14 -1.21
CA ALA A 48 -8.68 6.57 -2.47
C ALA A 48 -10.06 5.92 -2.36
N ALA A 49 -10.75 5.81 -3.50
CA ALA A 49 -12.05 5.15 -3.62
C ALA A 49 -13.08 5.64 -2.58
N ASP A 50 -13.29 6.96 -2.52
CA ASP A 50 -14.21 7.61 -1.58
C ASP A 50 -13.94 7.23 -0.11
N GLY A 51 -12.66 7.09 0.27
CA GLY A 51 -12.24 6.74 1.62
C GLY A 51 -12.33 5.26 1.97
N GLU A 52 -12.61 4.35 1.03
CA GLU A 52 -12.41 2.90 1.24
C GLU A 52 -10.91 2.53 1.28
N GLY A 53 -10.11 3.33 0.57
CA GLY A 53 -8.68 3.25 0.46
C GLY A 53 -8.18 2.36 -0.68
N HIS A 54 -6.87 2.32 -0.84
CA HIS A 54 -6.16 1.47 -1.80
C HIS A 54 -4.89 0.91 -1.16
N ALA A 55 -4.47 -0.29 -1.56
CA ALA A 55 -3.30 -0.98 -1.04
C ALA A 55 -2.29 -1.28 -2.15
N ILE A 56 -1.01 -1.05 -1.86
CA ILE A 56 0.11 -1.18 -2.79
C ILE A 56 1.21 -2.00 -2.12
N LEU A 57 1.75 -2.98 -2.84
CA LEU A 57 2.89 -3.77 -2.35
C LEU A 57 4.20 -3.13 -2.82
N ALA A 58 5.12 -2.81 -1.92
CA ALA A 58 6.47 -2.35 -2.27
C ALA A 58 7.54 -3.35 -1.76
N LEU A 59 8.50 -3.68 -2.61
CA LEU A 59 9.48 -4.76 -2.38
C LEU A 59 10.89 -4.30 -2.75
N GLY A 60 11.88 -4.60 -1.92
CA GLY A 60 13.28 -4.36 -2.26
C GLY A 60 14.27 -4.85 -1.20
N PRO A 61 15.59 -4.74 -1.46
CA PRO A 61 16.58 -4.94 -0.41
C PRO A 61 16.40 -3.91 0.71
N GLU A 62 16.76 -4.28 1.94
CA GLU A 62 16.70 -3.36 3.07
C GLU A 62 17.53 -2.10 2.82
N GLY A 63 16.94 -0.94 3.11
CA GLY A 63 17.56 0.38 2.89
C GLY A 63 17.77 0.76 1.42
N GLY A 64 17.45 -0.14 0.49
CA GLY A 64 17.67 0.05 -0.94
C GLY A 64 16.41 0.42 -1.73
N PRO A 65 16.53 0.48 -3.06
CA PRO A 65 15.42 0.88 -3.94
C PRO A 65 14.30 -0.17 -3.93
N LEU A 66 13.07 0.33 -3.90
CA LEU A 66 11.84 -0.46 -3.90
C LEU A 66 11.21 -0.48 -5.30
N GLU A 67 10.59 -1.60 -5.64
CA GLU A 67 9.63 -1.69 -6.73
C GLU A 67 8.22 -1.78 -6.15
N THR A 68 7.28 -0.97 -6.64
CA THR A 68 5.88 -1.02 -6.21
C THR A 68 4.99 -1.79 -7.19
N TYR A 69 3.91 -2.34 -6.66
CA TYR A 69 2.91 -3.12 -7.37
C TYR A 69 1.53 -2.66 -6.88
N SER A 70 0.95 -1.70 -7.59
CA SER A 70 -0.37 -1.15 -7.36
C SER A 70 -1.36 -1.85 -8.30
N PHE A 71 -2.20 -2.74 -7.76
CA PHE A 71 -3.15 -3.55 -8.51
C PHE A 71 -4.51 -2.86 -8.57
N TYR A 72 -4.92 -2.37 -9.74
CA TYR A 72 -6.13 -1.56 -9.90
C TYR A 72 -7.08 -2.10 -10.95
N ARG A 73 -8.31 -1.60 -10.87
CA ARG A 73 -9.40 -1.92 -11.77
C ARG A 73 -9.39 -0.98 -12.97
N HIS A 74 -9.46 -1.53 -14.18
CA HIS A 74 -9.63 -0.71 -15.38
C HIS A 74 -11.11 -0.48 -15.69
N GLY A 75 -11.65 0.63 -15.19
CA GLY A 75 -13.04 1.03 -15.36
C GLY A 75 -13.91 0.82 -14.12
N LYS A 76 -15.22 1.05 -14.25
CA LYS A 76 -16.17 1.12 -13.12
C LYS A 76 -16.95 -0.16 -12.80
N ALA A 77 -16.90 -1.15 -13.68
CA ALA A 77 -17.68 -2.37 -13.48
C ALA A 77 -17.23 -3.08 -12.21
N LEU A 78 -18.13 -3.77 -11.49
CA LEU A 78 -17.75 -4.51 -10.28
C LEU A 78 -16.60 -5.50 -10.57
N GLU A 79 -16.65 -6.10 -11.75
CA GLU A 79 -15.62 -6.94 -12.33
C GLU A 79 -15.12 -6.30 -13.64
N ALA A 80 -13.82 -6.11 -13.77
CA ALA A 80 -13.20 -5.50 -14.95
C ALA A 80 -11.76 -6.01 -15.15
N PRO A 81 -11.14 -5.79 -16.32
CA PRO A 81 -9.72 -6.07 -16.50
C PRO A 81 -8.90 -5.38 -15.41
N ALA A 82 -7.92 -6.10 -14.86
CA ALA A 82 -6.98 -5.53 -13.92
C ALA A 82 -5.79 -4.90 -14.66
N LEU A 83 -5.15 -3.96 -13.99
CA LEU A 83 -3.88 -3.37 -14.39
C LEU A 83 -2.92 -3.35 -13.19
N MET A 84 -1.62 -3.24 -13.50
CA MET A 84 -0.57 -3.13 -12.50
C MET A 84 0.27 -1.87 -12.79
N ALA A 85 0.34 -0.98 -11.81
CA ALA A 85 1.15 0.23 -11.87
C ALA A 85 2.33 0.05 -10.92
N CYS A 86 3.51 0.40 -11.42
CA CYS A 86 4.76 0.34 -10.69
C CYS A 86 5.37 1.73 -10.68
N LEU A 87 6.27 1.99 -9.72
CA LEU A 87 7.05 3.22 -9.73
C LEU A 87 7.70 3.42 -11.10
N GLU A 88 7.70 4.67 -11.58
CA GLU A 88 8.47 5.07 -12.76
C GLU A 88 9.96 4.77 -12.55
N HIS A 89 10.46 5.13 -11.37
CA HIS A 89 11.83 4.93 -10.94
C HIS A 89 11.87 4.28 -9.55
N PRO A 90 12.73 3.27 -9.32
CA PRO A 90 12.86 2.69 -7.99
C PRO A 90 13.34 3.72 -6.95
N GLU A 91 12.64 3.80 -5.82
CA GLU A 91 12.92 4.74 -4.73
C GLU A 91 13.16 3.99 -3.42
N THR A 92 14.02 4.52 -2.56
CA THR A 92 14.16 4.00 -1.20
C THR A 92 12.94 4.39 -0.35
N PHE A 93 12.64 3.62 0.70
CA PHE A 93 11.59 4.03 1.63
C PHE A 93 11.87 5.41 2.24
N ALA A 94 13.13 5.72 2.55
CA ALA A 94 13.52 7.01 3.11
C ALA A 94 13.17 8.19 2.20
N GLN A 95 13.33 8.03 0.88
CA GLN A 95 12.89 9.04 -0.10
C GLN A 95 11.36 9.18 -0.09
N ILE A 96 10.62 8.06 -0.10
CA ILE A 96 9.16 8.09 0.02
C ILE A 96 8.73 8.82 1.31
N GLN A 97 9.45 8.63 2.42
CA GLN A 97 9.16 9.37 3.66
C GLN A 97 9.46 10.87 3.54
N GLU A 98 10.59 11.24 2.91
CA GLU A 98 11.01 12.62 2.69
C GLU A 98 10.00 13.37 1.79
N ASP A 99 9.51 12.70 0.76
CA ASP A 99 8.46 13.18 -0.14
C ASP A 99 7.05 13.04 0.45
N SER A 100 6.95 12.75 1.75
CA SER A 100 5.69 12.65 2.49
C SER A 100 4.69 11.68 1.85
N GLY A 101 5.17 10.55 1.36
CA GLY A 101 4.33 9.51 0.77
C GLY A 101 3.88 9.79 -0.66
N TRP A 102 4.37 10.84 -1.31
CA TRP A 102 4.15 11.03 -2.74
C TRP A 102 4.99 10.06 -3.55
N ILE A 103 4.33 9.25 -4.38
CA ILE A 103 4.97 8.32 -5.29
C ILE A 103 4.54 8.59 -6.73
N ILE A 104 5.46 8.40 -7.67
CA ILE A 104 5.17 8.51 -9.11
C ILE A 104 5.09 7.11 -9.69
N HIS A 105 3.91 6.71 -10.17
CA HIS A 105 3.69 5.40 -10.75
C HIS A 105 2.84 5.45 -12.01
N GLY A 106 2.95 4.42 -12.84
CA GLY A 106 2.22 4.34 -14.11
C GLY A 106 2.95 3.53 -15.16
N GLN A 107 2.71 3.87 -16.43
CA GLN A 107 3.44 3.33 -17.59
C GLN A 107 4.19 4.49 -18.26
N PRO A 108 5.33 4.26 -18.92
CA PRO A 108 6.05 5.31 -19.64
C PRO A 108 5.12 6.10 -20.57
N GLY A 109 5.03 7.42 -20.35
CA GLY A 109 4.14 8.32 -21.09
C GLY A 109 2.69 8.42 -20.56
N ASN A 110 2.39 7.77 -19.44
CA ASN A 110 1.14 7.85 -18.68
C ASN A 110 1.42 7.61 -17.18
N GLU A 111 2.29 8.44 -16.61
CA GLU A 111 2.60 8.49 -15.18
C GLU A 111 1.66 9.46 -14.46
N TRP A 112 1.41 9.17 -13.18
CA TRP A 112 0.73 10.08 -12.27
C TRP A 112 1.30 9.96 -10.86
N ASN A 113 1.03 10.98 -10.04
CA ASN A 113 1.44 11.01 -8.65
C ASN A 113 0.29 10.45 -7.79
N GLU A 114 0.57 9.48 -6.92
CA GLU A 114 -0.35 9.00 -5.88
C GLU A 114 0.23 9.32 -4.50
N HIS A 115 -0.61 9.77 -3.58
CA HIS A 115 -0.22 9.95 -2.18
C HIS A 115 -0.58 8.70 -1.37
N VAL A 116 0.43 7.98 -0.89
CA VAL A 116 0.26 6.95 0.14
C VAL A 116 0.39 7.62 1.50
N ASN A 117 -0.69 7.68 2.27
CA ASN A 117 -0.72 8.37 3.57
C ASN A 117 -0.44 7.44 4.77
N ALA A 118 -0.30 6.13 4.52
CA ALA A 118 0.10 5.19 5.55
C ALA A 118 0.90 4.00 4.98
N ALA A 119 1.65 3.32 5.84
CA ALA A 119 2.32 2.07 5.48
C ALA A 119 2.42 1.07 6.64
N LEU A 120 2.39 -0.22 6.32
CA LEU A 120 2.92 -1.28 7.18
C LEU A 120 4.31 -1.66 6.66
N ALA A 121 5.30 -1.73 7.56
CA ALA A 121 6.69 -1.99 7.22
C ALA A 121 7.18 -3.30 7.84
N LEU A 122 7.70 -4.17 6.98
CA LEU A 122 8.20 -5.49 7.32
C LEU A 122 9.62 -5.67 6.81
N TRP A 123 10.38 -6.55 7.46
CA TRP A 123 11.57 -7.14 6.87
C TRP A 123 11.51 -8.68 6.96
N CYS A 124 12.15 -9.34 5.99
CA CYS A 124 12.26 -10.79 5.95
C CYS A 124 13.59 -11.24 5.34
N ASP A 125 13.86 -12.54 5.43
CA ASP A 125 14.99 -13.15 4.75
C ASP A 125 14.71 -13.34 3.25
N LYS A 126 15.77 -13.68 2.51
CA LYS A 126 15.69 -13.95 1.08
C LYS A 126 14.68 -15.06 0.73
N LYS A 127 14.58 -16.09 1.58
CA LYS A 127 13.74 -17.27 1.33
C LYS A 127 12.25 -16.91 1.35
N ALA A 128 11.84 -16.02 2.25
CA ALA A 128 10.49 -15.48 2.28
C ALA A 128 10.27 -14.43 1.17
N TYR A 129 11.27 -13.61 0.88
CA TYR A 129 11.16 -12.52 -0.11
C TYR A 129 11.01 -13.01 -1.55
N GLU A 130 11.85 -13.93 -2.02
CA GLU A 130 11.91 -14.30 -3.44
C GLU A 130 10.56 -14.78 -4.01
N PRO A 131 9.78 -15.63 -3.33
CA PRO A 131 8.46 -16.03 -3.81
C PRO A 131 7.45 -14.88 -3.91
N VAL A 132 7.49 -13.93 -2.97
CA VAL A 132 6.61 -12.74 -2.97
C VAL A 132 6.94 -11.89 -4.20
N ALA A 133 8.23 -11.59 -4.39
CA ALA A 133 8.70 -10.80 -5.53
C ALA A 133 8.42 -11.49 -6.88
N ALA A 134 8.64 -12.80 -6.98
CA ALA A 134 8.36 -13.56 -8.20
C ALA A 134 6.86 -13.52 -8.55
N PHE A 135 5.98 -13.65 -7.56
CA PHE A 135 4.53 -13.55 -7.78
C PHE A 135 4.11 -12.15 -8.23
N ALA A 136 4.59 -11.11 -7.56
CA ALA A 136 4.27 -9.73 -7.93
C ALA A 136 4.73 -9.40 -9.37
N LYS A 137 5.94 -9.83 -9.75
CA LYS A 137 6.47 -9.70 -11.12
C LYS A 137 5.64 -10.46 -12.14
N LEU A 138 5.23 -11.69 -11.84
CA LEU A 138 4.36 -12.46 -12.73
C LEU A 138 3.00 -11.77 -12.90
N LYS A 139 2.39 -11.34 -11.80
CA LYS A 139 1.10 -10.64 -11.80
C LYS A 139 1.16 -9.32 -12.57
N ARG A 140 2.30 -8.60 -12.54
CA ARG A 140 2.53 -7.41 -13.38
C ARG A 140 2.41 -7.73 -14.88
N THR A 141 2.95 -8.87 -15.33
CA THR A 141 2.87 -9.27 -16.75
C THR A 141 1.51 -9.81 -17.16
N MET A 142 0.76 -10.38 -16.21
CA MET A 142 -0.57 -10.95 -16.43
C MET A 142 -1.51 -10.56 -15.26
N PRO A 143 -2.01 -9.31 -15.22
CA PRO A 143 -2.80 -8.82 -14.09
C PRO A 143 -4.12 -9.59 -13.92
N GLY A 144 -4.71 -10.05 -15.03
CA GLY A 144 -5.96 -10.80 -15.03
C GLY A 144 -7.17 -9.89 -14.82
N THR A 145 -8.08 -10.32 -13.95
CA THR A 145 -9.35 -9.62 -13.67
C THR A 145 -9.33 -9.06 -12.25
N TYR A 146 -9.82 -7.84 -12.10
CA TYR A 146 -10.08 -7.20 -10.82
C TYR A 146 -11.56 -7.35 -10.50
N ASN A 147 -11.88 -7.76 -9.28
CA ASN A 147 -13.23 -7.76 -8.77
C ASN A 147 -13.26 -7.04 -7.42
N LEU A 148 -14.06 -5.98 -7.31
CA LEU A 148 -14.10 -5.14 -6.12
C LEU A 148 -14.41 -5.93 -4.83
N VAL A 149 -15.18 -7.01 -4.95
CA VAL A 149 -15.65 -7.83 -3.83
C VAL A 149 -14.80 -9.08 -3.62
N THR A 150 -14.42 -9.78 -4.69
CA THR A 150 -13.83 -11.12 -4.57
C THR A 150 -12.32 -11.17 -4.83
N TYR A 151 -11.75 -10.19 -5.54
CA TYR A 151 -10.31 -10.14 -5.82
C TYR A 151 -9.87 -8.71 -6.14
N ASN A 152 -9.58 -7.96 -5.08
CA ASN A 152 -9.18 -6.55 -5.13
C ASN A 152 -7.69 -6.37 -4.75
N CYS A 153 -7.26 -5.12 -4.52
CA CYS A 153 -5.88 -4.81 -4.15
C CYS A 153 -5.41 -5.49 -2.84
N VAL A 154 -6.31 -5.67 -1.88
CA VAL A 154 -6.01 -6.37 -0.61
C VAL A 154 -5.82 -7.87 -0.84
N ASN A 155 -6.67 -8.48 -1.66
CA ASN A 155 -6.50 -9.89 -2.06
C ASN A 155 -5.14 -10.11 -2.74
N PHE A 156 -4.75 -9.21 -3.64
CA PHE A 156 -3.46 -9.28 -4.31
C PHE A 156 -2.29 -9.22 -3.30
N VAL A 157 -2.32 -8.26 -2.37
CA VAL A 157 -1.28 -8.13 -1.33
C VAL A 157 -1.22 -9.39 -0.47
N GLU A 158 -2.37 -9.87 0.04
CA GLU A 158 -2.42 -11.06 0.88
C GLU A 158 -1.89 -12.30 0.15
N GLU A 159 -2.29 -12.50 -1.11
CA GLU A 159 -1.83 -13.64 -1.91
C GLU A 159 -0.32 -13.55 -2.18
N ALA A 160 0.20 -12.35 -2.47
CA ALA A 160 1.63 -12.15 -2.68
C ALA A 160 2.43 -12.50 -1.42
N LEU A 161 2.04 -11.97 -0.25
CA LEU A 161 2.67 -12.26 1.04
C LEU A 161 2.62 -13.76 1.37
N ALA A 162 1.49 -14.41 1.10
CA ALA A 162 1.33 -15.84 1.34
C ALA A 162 2.30 -16.71 0.54
N LYS A 163 2.78 -16.27 -0.64
CA LYS A 163 3.83 -17.00 -1.38
C LYS A 163 5.14 -17.08 -0.59
N GLY A 164 5.44 -16.06 0.22
CA GLY A 164 6.57 -16.03 1.15
C GLY A 164 6.29 -16.67 2.50
N ASN A 165 5.12 -17.30 2.70
CA ASN A 165 4.63 -17.76 4.00
C ASN A 165 4.52 -16.62 5.03
N ILE A 166 4.22 -15.40 4.55
CA ILE A 166 4.01 -14.21 5.37
C ILE A 166 2.51 -13.97 5.53
N HIS A 167 2.07 -13.76 6.77
CA HIS A 167 0.68 -13.51 7.10
C HIS A 167 0.57 -12.34 8.07
N LEU A 168 -0.16 -11.29 7.69
CA LEU A 168 -0.53 -10.23 8.63
C LEU A 168 -1.54 -10.79 9.63
N THR A 169 -1.33 -10.52 10.92
CA THR A 169 -2.30 -10.83 11.96
C THR A 169 -3.21 -9.63 12.16
N MET A 170 -4.50 -9.88 12.27
CA MET A 170 -5.51 -8.85 12.47
C MET A 170 -6.03 -8.89 13.91
N HIS A 171 -6.37 -7.75 14.51
CA HIS A 171 -6.90 -7.65 15.89
C HIS A 171 -8.12 -8.55 16.13
N ASN A 172 -8.94 -8.79 15.11
CA ASN A 172 -10.13 -9.65 15.19
C ASN A 172 -9.89 -11.08 14.67
N GLY A 173 -8.66 -11.43 14.31
CA GLY A 173 -8.26 -12.75 13.80
C GLY A 173 -8.76 -13.10 12.39
N LYS A 174 -9.47 -12.20 11.70
CA LYS A 174 -9.94 -12.45 10.33
C LYS A 174 -8.79 -12.31 9.31
N PRO A 175 -8.87 -13.00 8.15
CA PRO A 175 -7.93 -12.79 7.04
C PRO A 175 -7.93 -11.35 6.52
N LEU A 176 -6.83 -10.91 5.92
CA LEU A 176 -6.63 -9.54 5.43
C LEU A 176 -7.65 -9.20 4.33
N HIS A 177 -7.93 -10.13 3.41
CA HIS A 177 -8.89 -9.91 2.32
C HIS A 177 -10.32 -9.66 2.76
N THR A 178 -10.65 -9.87 4.04
CA THR A 178 -12.01 -9.58 4.56
C THR A 178 -12.26 -8.10 4.81
N PHE A 179 -11.24 -7.26 4.65
CA PHE A 179 -11.27 -5.85 4.95
C PHE A 179 -11.13 -5.00 3.68
N ILE A 180 -11.77 -3.84 3.69
CA ILE A 180 -11.37 -2.75 2.79
C ILE A 180 -9.97 -2.25 3.20
N PRO A 181 -9.17 -1.67 2.28
CA PRO A 181 -7.79 -1.26 2.56
C PRO A 181 -7.62 -0.42 3.83
N LYS A 182 -8.54 0.50 4.08
CA LYS A 182 -8.51 1.33 5.28
C LYS A 182 -8.64 0.54 6.57
N ASP A 183 -9.58 -0.40 6.62
CA ASP A 183 -9.79 -1.24 7.80
C ASP A 183 -8.67 -2.28 7.93
N ALA A 184 -8.04 -2.68 6.82
CA ALA A 184 -6.85 -3.52 6.83
C ALA A 184 -5.68 -2.83 7.54
N PHE A 185 -5.41 -1.55 7.23
CA PHE A 185 -4.36 -0.79 7.94
C PHE A 185 -4.64 -0.68 9.45
N ARG A 186 -5.88 -0.36 9.83
CA ARG A 186 -6.29 -0.25 11.23
C ARG A 186 -6.24 -1.58 11.96
N GLY A 187 -6.71 -2.64 11.31
CA GLY A 187 -6.88 -3.96 11.90
C GLY A 187 -5.57 -4.72 12.04
N ALA A 188 -4.52 -4.40 11.27
CA ALA A 188 -3.25 -5.11 11.33
C ALA A 188 -2.59 -4.95 12.71
N ALA A 189 -2.38 -6.06 13.41
CA ALA A 189 -1.84 -6.14 14.77
C ALA A 189 -0.39 -6.67 14.81
N GLY A 190 0.04 -7.35 13.74
CA GLY A 190 1.37 -7.94 13.65
C GLY A 190 1.55 -8.79 12.40
N VAL A 191 2.57 -9.64 12.41
CA VAL A 191 2.96 -10.47 11.27
C VAL A 191 3.55 -11.81 11.71
N HIS A 192 3.28 -12.86 10.93
CA HIS A 192 3.98 -14.15 10.96
C HIS A 192 4.79 -14.33 9.68
N GLY A 193 5.94 -15.00 9.77
CA GLY A 193 6.81 -15.26 8.61
C GLY A 193 7.72 -14.09 8.19
N ALA A 194 7.54 -12.93 8.81
CA ALA A 194 8.38 -11.75 8.68
C ALA A 194 8.49 -11.04 10.04
N HIS A 195 9.17 -9.91 10.08
CA HIS A 195 9.36 -9.11 11.28
C HIS A 195 8.93 -7.66 11.04
N PRO A 196 8.39 -6.97 12.05
CA PRO A 196 8.18 -5.53 11.99
C PRO A 196 9.48 -4.77 11.70
N LEU A 197 9.42 -3.78 10.81
CA LEU A 197 10.53 -2.90 10.46
C LEU A 197 10.27 -1.48 10.99
N GLY A 198 11.25 -0.94 11.73
CA GLY A 198 11.17 0.39 12.33
C GLY A 198 9.90 0.59 13.15
N GLN A 199 9.08 1.59 12.81
CA GLN A 199 7.84 1.90 13.56
C GLN A 199 6.70 0.89 13.37
N TRP A 200 6.86 -0.15 12.53
CA TRP A 200 5.81 -1.08 12.10
C TRP A 200 4.70 -0.43 11.25
N LYS A 201 4.05 0.61 11.78
CA LYS A 201 3.09 1.44 11.06
C LYS A 201 3.65 2.85 10.89
N TYR A 202 3.57 3.36 9.67
CA TYR A 202 3.96 4.73 9.34
C TYR A 202 2.74 5.53 8.93
N TRP A 203 2.78 6.82 9.25
CA TRP A 203 1.84 7.83 8.80
C TRP A 203 2.62 8.87 8.01
N PHE A 204 2.07 9.31 6.88
CA PHE A 204 2.65 10.37 6.06
C PHE A 204 1.71 11.56 6.08
N ASP A 205 2.25 12.71 6.53
CA ASP A 205 1.49 13.94 6.56
C ASP A 205 1.21 14.41 5.12
N LEU A 206 0.04 14.98 4.91
CA LEU A 206 -0.30 15.53 3.60
C LEU A 206 0.61 16.73 3.29
N ALA A 207 1.57 16.55 2.40
CA ALA A 207 2.36 17.63 1.82
C ALA A 207 1.75 18.12 0.50
N PRO A 208 2.06 19.36 0.06
CA PRO A 208 1.67 19.84 -1.26
C PRO A 208 2.10 18.86 -2.36
N ALA A 209 1.18 18.54 -3.27
CA ALA A 209 1.49 17.63 -4.36
C ALA A 209 2.62 18.14 -5.26
N PRO A 210 3.49 17.25 -5.76
CA PRO A 210 4.28 17.54 -6.95
C PRO A 210 3.35 17.81 -8.15
N ARG A 211 3.84 18.52 -9.18
CA ARG A 211 3.03 18.87 -10.36
C ARG A 211 2.36 17.60 -10.93
N ASN A 212 1.04 17.63 -11.15
CA ASN A 212 0.18 16.49 -11.54
C ASN A 212 -0.15 15.46 -10.43
N GLY A 213 -0.15 15.89 -9.16
CA GLY A 213 -0.71 15.19 -7.99
C GLY A 213 -2.13 14.66 -8.15
N LEU A 214 -2.37 13.35 -7.99
CA LEU A 214 -3.71 12.79 -7.77
C LEU A 214 -3.87 12.40 -6.30
N ARG A 215 -4.86 13.01 -5.63
CA ARG A 215 -5.24 12.62 -4.25
C ARG A 215 -6.15 11.38 -4.26
N THR A 216 -6.95 11.25 -5.31
CA THR A 216 -7.85 10.11 -5.51
C THR A 216 -7.64 9.56 -6.92
N ILE A 217 -7.37 8.25 -7.00
CA ILE A 217 -7.46 7.51 -8.26
C ILE A 217 -8.95 7.32 -8.55
N SER A 218 -9.44 7.93 -9.62
CA SER A 218 -10.82 7.77 -10.05
C SER A 218 -10.99 6.44 -10.79
N ASP A 219 -12.14 5.78 -10.66
CA ASP A 219 -12.49 4.62 -11.49
C ASP A 219 -12.65 4.97 -13.00
N ILE A 220 -12.41 6.23 -13.39
CA ILE A 220 -12.37 6.69 -14.78
C ILE A 220 -11.02 7.33 -15.08
N PRO A 221 -10.28 6.85 -16.09
CA PRO A 221 -9.12 7.56 -16.62
C PRO A 221 -9.51 9.02 -16.97
N GLY A 222 -8.83 10.00 -16.38
CA GLY A 222 -9.04 11.42 -16.67
C GLY A 222 -10.14 12.13 -15.87
N HIS A 223 -10.74 11.48 -14.87
CA HIS A 223 -11.59 12.14 -13.85
C HIS A 223 -10.96 12.14 -12.47
N ASP A 224 -9.64 12.03 -12.43
CA ASP A 224 -8.88 12.14 -11.20
C ASP A 224 -9.07 13.55 -10.63
N GLN A 225 -9.32 13.65 -9.33
CA GLN A 225 -9.53 14.96 -8.73
C GLN A 225 -8.17 15.62 -8.47
N PRO A 226 -7.91 16.80 -9.08
CA PRO A 226 -6.75 17.59 -8.71
C PRO A 226 -6.85 18.00 -7.24
N LEU A 227 -5.70 18.15 -6.59
CA LEU A 227 -5.63 18.87 -5.32
C LEU A 227 -6.06 20.33 -5.55
N HIS A 228 -7.24 20.68 -5.06
CA HIS A 228 -7.62 22.06 -4.77
C HIS A 228 -7.34 22.34 -3.29
#